data_AF-W1XPT5-F1
#
_entry.id   AF-W1XPT5-F1
#
_cell.length_a   1.000
_cell.length_b   1.000
_cell.length_c   1.000
_cell.angle_alpha   90.00
_cell.angle_beta   90.00
_cell.angle_gamma   90.00
#
_symmetry.space_group_name_H-M   'P 1'
#
loop_
_entity.id
_entity.type
_entity.pdbx_description
1 polymer ?
#
loop_
_entity_poly.entity_id
_entity_poly.type
_entity_poly.pdbx_seq_one_letter_code
_entity_poly.pdbx_strand_id
1 'polypeptide(L)'
;SCYIAWLATAYRMSFSREINLGLAQHEFELFCQPLLNARSQQCIGVEILLRWNNPRQGWISPDVFIPIAEEHHLIVPLTRYVMAETIRQRHVFPMSSQFHVGINVAPSHFRRGVLIKD
;
A
#
# COMPACT_ATOMS: atom_id res chain seq x y z
N SER A 1 -20.74 7.09 -2.83
CA SER A 1 -20.51 7.57 -1.45
C SER A 1 -21.50 7.09 -0.38
N CYS A 2 -22.57 6.33 -0.68
CA CYS A 2 -23.35 5.60 0.36
C CYS A 2 -23.19 4.07 0.28
N TYR A 3 -22.95 3.53 -0.92
CA TYR A 3 -22.76 2.09 -1.14
C TYR A 3 -21.47 1.52 -0.51
N ILE A 4 -20.34 2.23 -0.63
CA ILE A 4 -19.05 1.84 -0.04
C ILE A 4 -19.11 1.92 1.49
N ALA A 5 -19.75 2.96 2.05
CA ALA A 5 -19.95 3.09 3.49
C ALA A 5 -20.86 1.97 4.04
N TRP A 6 -21.89 1.57 3.29
CA TRP A 6 -22.77 0.48 3.67
C TRP A 6 -22.07 -0.89 3.65
N LEU A 7 -21.31 -1.20 2.59
CA LEU A 7 -20.46 -2.40 2.54
C LEU A 7 -19.44 -2.42 3.69
N ALA A 8 -18.80 -1.29 3.94
CA ALA A 8 -17.83 -1.14 5.03
C ALA A 8 -18.46 -1.29 6.42
N THR A 9 -19.77 -1.06 6.60
CA THR A 9 -20.44 -1.19 7.92
C THR A 9 -20.98 -2.60 8.15
N ALA A 10 -21.51 -3.25 7.11
CA ALA A 10 -22.07 -4.61 7.21
C ALA A 10 -21.00 -5.72 7.38
N TYR A 11 -19.73 -5.44 7.05
CA TYR A 11 -18.61 -6.41 7.06
C TYR A 11 -17.50 -6.15 8.11
N ARG A 12 -17.68 -5.16 9.02
CA ARG A 12 -16.59 -4.66 9.91
C ARG A 12 -15.88 -5.72 10.75
N MET A 13 -16.58 -6.73 11.26
CA MET A 13 -15.94 -7.74 12.12
C MET A 13 -15.13 -8.79 11.34
N SER A 14 -15.26 -8.89 10.01
CA SER A 14 -14.54 -9.86 9.15
C SER A 14 -13.27 -9.29 8.52
N PHE A 15 -13.25 -7.98 8.23
CA PHE A 15 -12.27 -7.42 7.29
C PHE A 15 -10.84 -7.32 7.84
N SER A 16 -10.65 -7.09 9.14
CA SER A 16 -9.32 -7.10 9.76
C SER A 16 -8.66 -8.49 9.69
N ARG A 17 -9.47 -9.56 9.83
CA ARG A 17 -9.01 -10.93 9.59
C ARG A 17 -8.68 -11.16 8.13
N GLU A 18 -9.50 -10.67 7.21
CA GLU A 18 -9.25 -10.77 5.77
C GLU A 18 -7.97 -10.05 5.35
N ILE A 19 -7.66 -8.88 5.91
CA ILE A 19 -6.39 -8.17 5.64
C ILE A 19 -5.19 -9.02 6.09
N ASN A 20 -5.26 -9.62 7.28
CA ASN A 20 -4.18 -10.50 7.77
C ASN A 20 -4.04 -11.75 6.91
N LEU A 21 -5.15 -12.37 6.51
CA LEU A 21 -5.15 -13.50 5.59
C LEU A 21 -4.56 -13.10 4.23
N GLY A 22 -4.96 -11.95 3.68
CA GLY A 22 -4.44 -11.44 2.42
C GLY A 22 -2.93 -11.19 2.46
N LEU A 23 -2.41 -10.69 3.59
CA LEU A 23 -0.97 -10.57 3.81
C LEU A 23 -0.28 -11.94 3.82
N ALA A 24 -0.85 -12.92 4.53
CA ALA A 24 -0.29 -14.27 4.61
C ALA A 24 -0.41 -15.07 3.30
N GLN A 25 -1.40 -14.75 2.47
CA GLN A 25 -1.71 -15.44 1.21
C GLN A 25 -1.21 -14.69 -0.02
N HIS A 26 -0.41 -13.63 0.14
CA HIS A 26 0.13 -12.81 -0.95
C HIS A 26 -0.94 -12.25 -1.90
N GLU A 27 -2.09 -11.84 -1.36
CA GLU A 27 -3.20 -11.23 -2.11
C GLU A 27 -2.99 -9.74 -2.40
N PHE A 28 -1.91 -9.16 -1.84
CA PHE A 28 -1.56 -7.76 -2.03
C PHE A 28 -0.50 -7.60 -3.11
N GLU A 29 -0.74 -6.69 -4.03
CA GLU A 29 0.12 -6.40 -5.17
C GLU A 29 0.60 -4.95 -5.14
N LEU A 30 1.80 -4.70 -5.68
CA LEU A 30 2.36 -3.36 -5.82
C LEU A 30 2.19 -2.86 -7.25
N PHE A 31 1.56 -1.70 -7.39
CA PHE A 31 1.43 -0.98 -8.64
C PHE A 31 2.36 0.23 -8.61
N CYS A 32 2.88 0.62 -9.78
CA CYS A 32 3.75 1.78 -9.92
C CYS A 32 3.03 2.88 -10.70
N GLN A 33 2.88 4.06 -10.10
CA GLN A 33 2.42 5.25 -10.79
C GLN A 33 3.62 6.14 -11.17
N PRO A 34 3.86 6.44 -12.46
CA PRO A 34 4.98 7.29 -12.87
C PRO A 34 4.90 8.70 -12.30
N LEU A 35 6.03 9.23 -11.83
CA LEU A 35 6.21 10.62 -11.43
C LEU A 35 6.96 11.35 -12.55
N LEU A 36 6.33 12.35 -13.14
CA LEU A 36 6.88 13.09 -14.28
C LEU A 36 7.39 14.47 -13.83
N ASN A 37 8.56 14.86 -14.35
CA ASN A 37 9.02 16.24 -14.25
C ASN A 37 8.11 17.14 -15.11
N ALA A 38 7.46 18.13 -14.51
CA ALA A 38 6.51 18.98 -15.22
C ALA A 38 7.12 19.74 -16.42
N ARG A 39 8.41 20.09 -16.36
CA ARG A 39 9.10 20.83 -17.43
C ARG A 39 9.66 19.92 -18.52
N SER A 40 10.40 18.88 -18.14
CA SER A 40 11.05 17.99 -19.12
C SER A 40 10.17 16.83 -19.59
N GLN A 41 9.03 16.59 -18.94
CA GLN A 41 8.14 15.43 -19.15
C GLN A 41 8.84 14.06 -18.96
N GLN A 42 10.06 14.06 -18.40
CA GLN A 42 10.79 12.84 -18.12
C GLN A 42 10.26 12.20 -16.84
N CYS A 43 10.21 10.87 -16.83
CA CYS A 43 9.93 10.10 -15.64
C CYS A 43 11.11 10.21 -14.67
N ILE A 44 10.85 10.80 -13.50
CA ILE A 44 11.83 11.02 -12.43
C ILE A 44 11.63 10.06 -11.26
N GLY A 45 10.68 9.13 -11.37
CA GLY A 45 10.39 8.20 -10.30
C GLY A 45 9.06 7.49 -10.45
N VAL A 46 8.71 6.72 -9.43
CA VAL A 46 7.41 6.07 -9.31
C VAL A 46 6.89 6.20 -7.88
N GLU A 47 5.58 6.31 -7.74
CA GLU A 47 4.89 6.09 -6.49
C GLU A 47 4.40 4.64 -6.43
N ILE A 48 4.71 3.95 -5.35
CA ILE A 48 4.27 2.59 -5.07
C ILE A 48 2.89 2.63 -4.41
N LEU A 49 1.95 1.94 -5.06
CA LEU A 49 0.56 1.88 -4.66
C LEU A 49 0.17 0.43 -4.33
N LEU A 50 -0.28 0.23 -3.11
CA LEU A 50 -0.81 -1.07 -2.68
C LEU A 50 -2.18 -1.32 -3.32
N ARG A 51 -2.38 -2.53 -3.83
CA ARG A 51 -3.66 -3.02 -4.35
C ARG A 51 -3.96 -4.37 -3.73
N TRP A 52 -5.24 -4.64 -3.48
CA TRP A 52 -5.68 -5.92 -2.93
C TRP A 52 -6.51 -6.67 -3.96
N ASN A 53 -5.96 -7.78 -4.43
CA ASN A 53 -6.64 -8.73 -5.29
C ASN A 53 -7.17 -9.88 -4.43
N ASN A 54 -8.35 -9.69 -3.85
CA ASN A 54 -8.94 -10.69 -2.97
C ASN A 54 -9.60 -11.79 -3.85
N PRO A 55 -9.19 -13.06 -3.78
CA PRO A 55 -9.70 -14.11 -4.66
C PRO A 55 -11.19 -14.41 -4.44
N ARG A 56 -11.76 -13.97 -3.31
CA ARG A 56 -13.17 -14.17 -2.96
C ARG A 56 -14.06 -13.01 -3.41
N GLN A 57 -13.51 -11.79 -3.50
CA GLN A 57 -14.26 -10.55 -3.75
C GLN A 57 -13.80 -9.76 -4.98
N GLY A 58 -12.71 -10.17 -5.61
CA GLY A 58 -12.03 -9.43 -6.66
C GLY A 58 -11.22 -8.25 -6.11
N TRP A 59 -11.04 -7.22 -6.94
CA TRP A 59 -10.29 -6.02 -6.58
C TRP A 59 -10.99 -5.22 -5.48
N ILE A 60 -10.30 -5.02 -4.37
CA ILE A 60 -10.76 -4.19 -3.26
C ILE A 60 -10.00 -2.85 -3.30
N SER A 61 -10.76 -1.75 -3.34
CA SER A 61 -10.18 -0.40 -3.34
C SER A 61 -9.42 -0.11 -2.04
N PRO A 62 -8.26 0.56 -2.09
CA PRO A 62 -7.59 1.10 -0.90
C PRO A 62 -8.50 1.94 -0.01
N ASP A 63 -9.43 2.70 -0.58
CA ASP A 63 -10.39 3.52 0.18
C ASP A 63 -11.31 2.67 1.09
N VAL A 64 -11.43 1.38 0.81
CA VAL A 64 -12.19 0.43 1.64
C VAL A 64 -11.32 -0.15 2.75
N PHE A 65 -10.12 -0.66 2.43
CA PHE A 65 -9.34 -1.43 3.40
C PHE A 65 -8.33 -0.60 4.19
N ILE A 66 -7.89 0.57 3.71
CA ILE A 66 -6.93 1.42 4.43
C ILE A 66 -7.54 1.98 5.73
N PRO A 67 -8.76 2.55 5.76
CA PRO A 67 -9.35 3.03 7.01
C PRO A 67 -9.51 1.91 8.06
N ILE A 68 -9.88 0.71 7.61
CA ILE A 68 -10.00 -0.48 8.47
C ILE A 68 -8.62 -0.89 8.99
N ALA A 69 -7.60 -0.89 8.14
CA ALA A 69 -6.24 -1.19 8.55
C ALA A 69 -5.71 -0.17 9.58
N GLU A 70 -6.07 1.09 9.46
CA GLU A 70 -5.71 2.12 10.44
C GLU A 70 -6.44 1.90 11.78
N GLU A 71 -7.76 1.67 11.75
CA GLU A 71 -8.61 1.41 12.93
C GLU A 71 -8.12 0.17 13.71
N HIS A 72 -7.68 -0.87 13.02
CA HIS A 72 -7.21 -2.12 13.61
C HIS A 72 -5.69 -2.24 13.75
N HIS A 73 -4.94 -1.15 13.55
CA HIS A 73 -3.47 -1.12 13.61
C HIS A 73 -2.72 -2.04 12.62
N LEU A 74 -3.42 -2.54 11.59
CA LEU A 74 -2.85 -3.33 10.49
C LEU A 74 -2.16 -2.48 9.42
N ILE A 75 -2.26 -1.16 9.50
CA ILE A 75 -1.57 -0.26 8.56
C ILE A 75 -0.04 -0.37 8.69
N VAL A 76 0.47 -0.66 9.89
CA VAL A 76 1.90 -0.88 10.14
C VAL A 76 2.42 -2.12 9.41
N PRO A 77 1.84 -3.33 9.60
CA PRO A 77 2.28 -4.50 8.85
C PRO A 77 2.06 -4.36 7.34
N LEU A 78 1.00 -3.68 6.86
CA LEU A 78 0.85 -3.38 5.44
C LEU A 78 1.96 -2.48 4.90
N THR A 79 2.34 -1.44 5.65
CA THR A 79 3.44 -0.57 5.23
C THR A 79 4.76 -1.36 5.18
N ARG A 80 5.02 -2.23 6.17
CA ARG A 80 6.20 -3.11 6.18
C ARG A 80 6.20 -4.05 4.98
N TYR A 81 5.06 -4.64 4.65
CA TYR A 81 4.89 -5.46 3.45
C TYR A 81 5.26 -4.68 2.18
N VAL A 82 4.71 -3.47 2.01
CA VAL A 82 5.03 -2.60 0.85
C VAL A 82 6.53 -2.30 0.77
N MET A 83 7.17 -1.95 1.88
CA MET A 83 8.61 -1.67 1.91
C MET A 83 9.43 -2.91 1.53
N ALA A 84 9.17 -4.05 2.16
CA ALA A 84 9.88 -5.29 1.90
C ALA A 84 9.74 -5.72 0.43
N GLU A 85 8.53 -5.63 -0.10
CA GLU A 85 8.25 -6.02 -1.49
C GLU A 85 8.84 -5.03 -2.50
N THR A 86 8.85 -3.73 -2.20
CA THR A 86 9.54 -2.71 -3.01
C THR A 86 11.05 -2.95 -3.04
N ILE A 87 11.65 -3.28 -1.90
CA ILE A 87 13.09 -3.61 -1.80
C ILE A 87 13.40 -4.89 -2.56
N ARG A 88 12.55 -5.92 -2.46
CA ARG A 88 12.68 -7.18 -3.21
C ARG A 88 12.67 -6.94 -4.72
N GLN A 89 11.81 -6.03 -5.17
CA GLN A 89 11.69 -5.66 -6.58
C GLN A 89 12.64 -4.55 -7.02
N ARG A 90 13.55 -4.04 -6.18
CA ARG A 90 14.38 -2.86 -6.48
C ARG A 90 15.11 -2.89 -7.82
N HIS A 91 15.46 -4.09 -8.31
CA HIS A 91 16.19 -4.30 -9.55
C HIS A 91 15.40 -3.91 -10.81
N VAL A 92 14.08 -3.75 -10.70
CA VAL A 92 13.22 -3.30 -11.81
C VAL A 92 13.30 -1.78 -12.03
N PHE A 93 13.86 -1.04 -11.06
CA PHE A 93 13.97 0.41 -11.13
C PHE A 93 15.34 0.85 -11.64
N PRO A 94 15.44 1.98 -12.36
CA PRO A 94 16.72 2.55 -12.75
C PRO A 94 17.62 2.83 -11.54
N MET A 95 18.91 2.47 -11.63
CA MET A 95 19.92 2.79 -10.60
C MET A 95 20.40 4.26 -10.64
N SER A 96 19.62 5.16 -11.26
CA SER A 96 19.96 6.58 -11.37
C SER A 96 19.69 7.30 -10.05
N SER A 97 20.60 8.18 -9.62
CA SER A 97 20.38 9.07 -8.48
C SER A 97 19.24 10.06 -8.67
N GLN A 98 18.77 10.24 -9.91
CA GLN A 98 17.65 11.11 -10.27
C GLN A 98 16.32 10.35 -10.29
N PHE A 99 16.31 9.04 -10.07
CA PHE A 99 15.10 8.22 -10.04
C PHE A 99 14.69 7.95 -8.59
N HIS A 100 13.46 8.33 -8.24
CA HIS A 100 12.95 8.20 -6.88
C HIS A 100 11.82 7.17 -6.80
N VAL A 101 11.82 6.36 -5.73
CA VAL A 101 10.72 5.46 -5.40
C VAL A 101 10.00 6.02 -4.18
N GLY A 102 8.77 6.46 -4.36
CA GLY A 102 7.89 6.94 -3.29
C GLY A 102 7.05 5.81 -2.71
N ILE A 103 6.94 5.73 -1.39
CA ILE A 103 6.09 4.77 -0.69
C ILE A 103 5.16 5.54 0.24
N ASN A 104 3.87 5.20 0.21
CA ASN A 104 2.89 5.73 1.16
C ASN A 104 3.05 5.04 2.52
N VAL A 105 3.21 5.84 3.58
CA VAL A 105 3.46 5.35 4.93
C VAL A 105 2.41 5.87 5.88
N ALA A 106 1.93 4.99 6.77
CA ALA A 106 1.01 5.35 7.83
C ALA A 106 1.54 6.51 8.69
N PRO A 107 0.71 7.48 9.09
CA PRO A 107 1.10 8.53 10.04
C PRO A 107 1.66 7.97 11.35
N SER A 108 1.17 6.80 11.78
CA SER A 108 1.65 6.10 12.98
C SER A 108 3.08 5.56 12.85
N HIS A 109 3.57 5.30 11.63
CA HIS A 109 4.96 4.91 11.36
C HIS A 109 5.93 6.11 11.46
N PHE A 110 5.47 7.32 11.14
CA PHE A 110 6.27 8.55 11.30
C PHE A 110 6.50 8.91 12.77
N ARG A 111 5.53 8.66 13.66
CA ARG A 111 5.59 9.08 15.07
C ARG A 111 6.60 8.31 15.94
N ARG A 112 7.21 7.23 15.43
CA ARG A 112 8.07 6.34 16.25
C ARG A 112 9.53 6.26 15.81
N GLY A 113 9.95 6.95 14.74
CA GLY A 113 11.35 6.89 14.28
C GLY A 113 11.85 5.49 13.88
N VAL A 114 10.93 4.54 13.68
CA VAL A 114 11.23 3.13 13.36
C VAL A 114 11.61 2.94 11.90
N LEU A 115 11.37 3.95 11.04
CA LEU A 115 11.72 3.91 9.61
C LEU A 115 13.22 3.68 9.34
N ILE A 116 14.11 3.93 10.31
CA ILE A 116 15.57 3.80 10.14
C ILE A 116 16.09 2.45 10.68
N LYS A 117 15.24 1.59 11.25
CA LYS A 117 15.68 0.36 11.93
C LYS A 117 15.21 -0.96 11.29
N ASP A 118 14.42 -0.93 10.23
CA ASP A 118 13.98 -2.12 9.48
C ASP A 118 14.73 -2.23 8.14
#